data_AF-A0A3N5Y694-F1
#
_entry.id   AF-A0A3N5Y694-F1
#
_cell.length_a   1.000
_cell.length_b   1.000
_cell.length_c   1.000
_cell.angle_alpha   90.00
_cell.angle_beta   90.00
_cell.angle_gamma   90.00
#
_symmetry.space_group_name_H-M   'P 1'
#
loop_
_entity.id
_entity.type
_entity.pdbx_description
1 polymer ?
#
loop_
_entity_poly.entity_id
_entity_poly.type
_entity_poly.pdbx_seq_one_letter_code
_entity_poly.pdbx_strand_id
1 'polypeptide(L)'
;MLPTVAIFLVTYLGVALGHIPGLQLDRTGIALLGAIAMIVAGAVSFPEAVGHVDLPTLILLYALMVISAQLRLGGFYTFTAFRISHLLVRPRFFLFVSMATSALLSAVLANDIVCLAFTPVLILSLNASRLNPLPYLIGLAVSSNIGSTATIIGNPQNMLIGQVGRLDFGQFIGWCGPPTLVALAGSYLLLCGLFRKEFGRRETAPDP
;
A
#
# COMPACT_ATOMS: atom_id res chain seq x y z
N MET A 1 29.79 -7.38 -20.62
CA MET A 1 28.47 -8.05 -20.58
C MET A 1 28.35 -9.06 -19.46
N LEU A 2 29.18 -10.12 -19.39
CA LEU A 2 29.14 -11.10 -18.29
C LEU A 2 29.24 -10.49 -16.87
N PRO A 3 30.16 -9.54 -16.56
CA PRO A 3 30.24 -8.93 -15.22
C PRO A 3 29.01 -8.07 -14.90
N THR A 4 28.45 -7.39 -15.89
CA THR A 4 27.25 -6.55 -15.76
C THR A 4 26.03 -7.38 -15.39
N VAL A 5 25.82 -8.50 -16.07
CA VAL A 5 24.70 -9.41 -15.80
C VAL A 5 24.85 -10.06 -14.42
N ALA A 6 26.07 -10.43 -14.03
CA ALA A 6 26.33 -10.97 -12.70
C ALA A 6 26.01 -9.97 -11.59
N ILE A 7 26.47 -8.71 -11.72
CA ILE A 7 26.15 -7.64 -10.76
C ILE A 7 24.64 -7.43 -10.67
N PHE A 8 23.95 -7.33 -11.81
CA PHE A 8 22.50 -7.18 -11.86
C PHE A 8 21.78 -8.31 -11.13
N LEU A 9 22.12 -9.58 -11.42
CA LEU A 9 21.49 -10.74 -10.80
C LEU A 9 21.73 -10.79 -9.30
N VAL A 10 22.95 -10.51 -8.84
CA VAL A 10 23.29 -10.49 -7.41
C VAL A 10 22.54 -9.39 -6.68
N THR A 11 22.52 -8.17 -7.23
CA THR A 11 21.78 -7.05 -6.65
C THR A 11 20.28 -7.36 -6.60
N TYR A 12 19.71 -7.88 -7.68
CA TYR A 12 18.27 -8.19 -7.74
C TYR A 12 17.89 -9.30 -6.77
N LEU A 13 18.71 -10.36 -6.66
CA LEU A 13 18.52 -11.41 -5.67
C LEU A 13 18.62 -10.87 -4.24
N GLY A 14 19.58 -9.99 -3.97
CA GLY A 14 19.72 -9.33 -2.66
C GLY A 14 18.50 -8.47 -2.31
N VAL A 15 17.99 -7.68 -3.26
CA VAL A 15 16.76 -6.89 -3.07
C VAL A 15 15.56 -7.80 -2.82
N ALA A 16 15.45 -8.92 -3.53
CA ALA A 16 14.38 -9.91 -3.35
C ALA A 16 14.43 -10.59 -1.97
N LEU A 17 15.63 -10.90 -1.46
CA LEU A 17 15.84 -11.45 -0.12
C LEU A 17 15.50 -10.43 0.99
N GLY A 18 15.53 -9.14 0.68
CA GLY A 18 15.07 -8.05 1.55
C GLY A 18 16.04 -7.64 2.66
N HIS A 19 16.75 -8.60 3.25
CA HIS A 19 17.86 -8.36 4.18
C HIS A 19 18.94 -9.44 3.99
N ILE A 20 20.20 -9.08 4.16
CA ILE A 20 21.30 -10.06 4.15
C ILE A 20 21.61 -10.44 5.60
N PRO A 21 21.39 -11.69 6.03
CA PRO A 21 21.67 -12.09 7.41
C PRO A 21 23.16 -11.86 7.72
N GLY A 22 23.44 -10.98 8.68
CA GLY A 22 24.79 -10.62 9.13
C GLY A 22 25.26 -9.19 8.75
N LEU A 23 24.67 -8.56 7.73
CA LEU A 23 24.91 -7.16 7.40
C LEU A 23 23.64 -6.34 7.67
N GLN A 24 23.77 -5.14 8.23
CA GLN A 24 22.65 -4.19 8.40
C GLN A 24 22.25 -3.53 7.05
N LEU A 25 22.27 -4.30 5.96
CA LEU A 25 21.89 -3.86 4.62
C LEU A 25 20.42 -4.14 4.37
N ASP A 26 19.67 -3.08 4.14
CA ASP A 26 18.30 -3.09 3.65
C ASP A 26 18.26 -3.09 2.12
N ARG A 27 17.06 -3.20 1.54
CA ARG A 27 16.84 -3.17 0.08
C ARG A 27 17.49 -1.96 -0.58
N THR A 28 17.42 -0.80 0.08
CA THR A 28 17.98 0.47 -0.36
C THR A 28 19.50 0.43 -0.45
N GLY A 29 20.17 -0.08 0.59
CA GLY A 29 21.62 -0.27 0.60
C GLY A 29 22.11 -1.26 -0.46
N ILE A 30 21.38 -2.37 -0.66
CA ILE A 30 21.71 -3.37 -1.69
C ILE A 30 21.63 -2.76 -3.09
N ALA A 31 20.57 -1.99 -3.37
CA ALA A 31 20.42 -1.29 -4.65
C ALA A 31 21.56 -0.29 -4.90
N LEU A 32 21.94 0.48 -3.88
CA LEU A 32 23.04 1.45 -3.97
C LEU A 32 24.40 0.77 -4.23
N LEU A 33 24.70 -0.31 -3.53
CA LEU A 33 25.92 -1.09 -3.75
C LEU A 33 25.97 -1.69 -5.15
N GLY A 34 24.84 -2.18 -5.66
CA GLY A 34 24.72 -2.63 -7.04
C GLY A 34 25.02 -1.53 -8.05
N ALA A 35 24.47 -0.32 -7.85
CA ALA A 35 24.75 0.83 -8.71
C ALA A 35 26.24 1.23 -8.68
N ILE A 36 26.86 1.26 -7.49
CA ILE A 36 28.30 1.55 -7.35
C ILE A 36 29.13 0.49 -8.07
N ALA A 37 28.80 -0.79 -7.91
CA ALA A 37 29.49 -1.89 -8.60
C ALA A 37 29.39 -1.76 -10.13
N MET A 38 28.23 -1.35 -10.66
CA MET A 38 28.04 -1.11 -12.10
C MET A 38 28.93 0.03 -12.62
N ILE A 39 29.13 1.09 -11.83
CA ILE A 39 30.02 2.21 -12.18
C ILE A 39 31.48 1.77 -12.14
N VAL A 40 31.90 1.10 -11.07
CA VAL A 40 33.29 0.61 -10.90
C VAL A 40 33.67 -0.40 -11.98
N ALA A 41 32.73 -1.25 -12.39
CA ALA A 41 32.93 -2.21 -13.48
C ALA A 41 32.96 -1.55 -14.88
N GLY A 42 32.76 -0.23 -14.97
CA GLY A 42 32.72 0.51 -16.24
C GLY A 42 31.51 0.19 -17.11
N ALA A 43 30.45 -0.38 -16.53
CA ALA A 43 29.25 -0.75 -17.29
C ALA A 43 28.34 0.46 -17.55
N VAL A 44 28.35 1.45 -16.65
CA VAL A 44 27.58 2.70 -16.75
C VAL A 44 28.49 3.83 -16.26
N SER A 45 28.48 4.97 -16.97
CA SER A 45 29.25 6.14 -16.55
C SER A 45 28.57 6.86 -15.37
N PHE A 46 29.32 7.58 -14.53
CA PHE A 46 28.73 8.33 -13.41
C PHE A 46 27.62 9.32 -13.86
N PRO A 47 27.82 10.13 -14.92
CA PRO A 47 26.76 11.04 -15.40
C PRO A 47 25.49 10.32 -15.86
N GLU A 48 25.65 9.17 -16.50
CA GLU A 48 24.54 8.33 -16.98
C GLU A 48 23.79 7.68 -15.82
N ALA A 49 24.51 7.17 -14.82
CA ALA A 49 23.91 6.63 -13.59
C ALA A 49 23.08 7.68 -12.84
N VAL A 50 23.56 8.92 -12.75
CA VAL A 50 22.80 10.04 -12.18
C VAL A 50 21.57 10.38 -13.05
N GLY A 51 21.71 10.33 -14.37
CA GLY A 51 20.59 10.54 -15.31
C GLY A 51 19.45 9.52 -15.20
N HIS A 52 19.74 8.31 -14.69
CA HIS A 52 18.72 7.30 -14.43
C HIS A 52 17.91 7.51 -13.14
N VAL A 53 18.30 8.47 -12.29
CA VAL A 53 17.55 8.81 -11.07
C VAL A 53 16.38 9.73 -11.43
N ASP A 54 15.16 9.20 -11.32
CA ASP A 54 13.94 9.98 -11.55
C ASP A 54 13.62 10.87 -10.32
N LEU A 55 14.25 12.05 -10.29
CA LEU A 55 14.01 13.06 -9.24
C LEU A 55 12.54 13.48 -9.12
N PRO A 56 11.78 13.71 -10.21
CA PRO A 56 10.35 14.02 -10.11
C PRO A 56 9.56 12.98 -9.30
N THR A 57 9.80 11.69 -9.54
CA THR A 57 9.16 10.59 -8.78
C THR A 57 9.56 10.64 -7.31
N LEU A 58 10.86 10.77 -7.02
CA LEU A 58 11.35 10.81 -5.64
C LEU A 58 10.79 11.99 -4.85
N ILE A 59 10.73 13.18 -5.46
CA ILE A 59 10.17 14.38 -4.83
C ILE A 59 8.66 14.20 -4.58
N LEU A 60 7.93 13.64 -5.54
CA LEU A 60 6.49 13.40 -5.41
C LEU A 60 6.19 12.39 -4.29
N LEU A 61 6.93 11.28 -4.25
CA LEU A 61 6.84 10.29 -3.17
C LEU A 61 7.17 10.89 -1.81
N TYR A 62 8.26 11.66 -1.73
CA TYR A 62 8.65 12.35 -0.51
C TYR A 62 7.55 13.31 -0.01
N ALA A 63 7.00 14.14 -0.89
CA ALA A 63 5.91 15.06 -0.56
C ALA A 63 4.67 14.32 -0.05
N LEU A 64 4.31 13.19 -0.68
CA LEU A 64 3.18 12.36 -0.27
C LEU A 64 3.41 11.74 1.12
N MET A 65 4.62 11.25 1.38
CA MET A 65 5.01 10.72 2.69
C MET A 65 4.96 11.79 3.78
N VAL A 66 5.37 13.03 3.49
CA VAL A 66 5.27 14.15 4.42
C VAL A 66 3.80 14.47 4.73
N ILE A 67 2.94 14.61 3.71
CA ILE A 67 1.49 14.88 3.90
C ILE A 67 0.87 13.79 4.76
N SER A 68 1.18 12.53 4.45
CA SER A 68 0.71 11.37 5.20
C SER A 68 1.15 11.40 6.66
N ALA A 69 2.43 11.67 6.93
CA ALA A 69 2.96 11.76 8.28
C ALA A 69 2.22 12.84 9.07
N GLN A 70 1.93 13.99 8.44
CA GLN A 70 1.16 15.07 9.06
C GLN A 70 -0.30 14.66 9.34
N LEU A 71 -0.97 13.95 8.42
CA LEU A 71 -2.32 13.41 8.68
C LEU A 71 -2.31 12.41 9.85
N ARG A 72 -1.25 11.62 9.98
CA ARG A 72 -1.07 10.69 11.09
C ARG A 72 -0.85 11.41 12.41
N LEU A 73 0.04 12.39 12.45
CA LEU A 73 0.31 13.19 13.64
C LEU A 73 -0.90 14.05 14.04
N GLY A 74 -1.67 14.54 13.06
CA GLY A 74 -2.91 15.29 13.26
C GLY A 74 -4.09 14.44 13.70
N GLY A 75 -3.92 13.12 13.85
CA GLY A 75 -4.97 12.22 14.35
C GLY A 75 -6.12 11.97 13.36
N PHE A 76 -5.96 12.32 12.08
CA PHE A 76 -7.01 12.15 11.05
C PHE A 76 -7.47 10.68 10.93
N TYR A 77 -6.53 9.75 10.96
CA TYR A 77 -6.83 8.31 10.91
C TYR A 77 -7.59 7.85 12.15
N THR A 78 -7.19 8.33 13.33
CA THR A 78 -7.88 8.06 14.60
C THR A 78 -9.31 8.63 14.59
N PHE A 79 -9.47 9.86 14.12
CA PHE A 79 -10.78 10.49 13.95
C PHE A 79 -11.66 9.69 12.99
N THR A 80 -11.14 9.29 11.84
CA THR A 80 -11.87 8.52 10.83
C THR A 80 -12.31 7.17 11.39
N ALA A 81 -11.42 6.46 12.08
CA ALA A 81 -11.74 5.18 12.72
C ALA A 81 -12.78 5.33 13.84
N PHE A 82 -12.67 6.37 14.68
CA PHE A 82 -13.66 6.67 15.70
C PHE A 82 -15.03 6.95 15.06
N ARG A 83 -15.07 7.72 13.97
CA ARG A 83 -16.30 8.00 13.23
C ARG A 83 -16.95 6.74 12.66
N ILE A 84 -16.20 5.71 12.28
CA ILE A 84 -16.78 4.44 11.79
C ILE A 84 -16.99 3.41 12.92
N SER A 85 -16.49 3.64 14.13
CA SER A 85 -16.56 2.69 15.24
C SER A 85 -18.00 2.36 15.68
N HIS A 86 -18.94 3.30 15.55
CA HIS A 86 -20.36 3.05 15.84
C HIS A 86 -20.97 1.96 14.93
N LEU A 87 -20.36 1.67 13.77
CA LEU A 87 -20.81 0.64 12.85
C LEU A 87 -20.37 -0.77 13.25
N LEU A 88 -19.54 -0.92 14.29
CA LEU A 88 -19.07 -2.22 14.81
C LEU A 88 -20.22 -3.14 15.27
N VAL A 89 -21.41 -2.57 15.49
CA VAL A 89 -22.67 -3.28 15.76
C VAL A 89 -23.08 -4.18 14.58
N ARG A 90 -22.71 -3.80 13.35
CA ARG A 90 -22.98 -4.57 12.13
C ARG A 90 -21.66 -4.99 11.47
N PRO A 91 -21.09 -6.15 11.84
CA PRO A 91 -19.76 -6.59 11.44
C PRO A 91 -19.48 -6.52 9.92
N ARG A 92 -20.45 -6.92 9.09
CA ARG A 92 -20.33 -6.87 7.62
C ARG A 92 -20.34 -5.44 7.08
N PHE A 93 -21.20 -4.59 7.62
CA PHE A 93 -21.29 -3.19 7.21
C PHE A 93 -20.04 -2.41 7.63
N PHE A 94 -19.52 -2.68 8.83
CA PHE A 94 -18.22 -2.14 9.26
C PHE A 94 -17.09 -2.57 8.32
N LEU A 95 -17.05 -3.84 7.90
CA LEU A 95 -16.08 -4.32 6.91
C LEU A 95 -16.19 -3.52 5.61
N PHE A 96 -17.39 -3.41 5.05
CA PHE A 96 -17.63 -2.64 3.82
C PHE A 96 -17.13 -1.20 3.91
N VAL A 97 -17.53 -0.49 4.96
CA VAL A 97 -17.14 0.91 5.17
C VAL A 97 -15.64 1.03 5.38
N SER A 98 -15.03 0.14 6.18
CA SER A 98 -13.58 0.14 6.39
C SER A 98 -12.80 -0.09 5.10
N MET A 99 -13.25 -1.01 4.24
CA MET A 99 -12.64 -1.29 2.95
C MET A 99 -12.82 -0.12 1.98
N ALA A 100 -14.02 0.47 1.92
CA ALA A 100 -14.29 1.61 1.06
C ALA A 100 -13.48 2.85 1.46
N THR A 101 -13.42 3.16 2.76
CA THR A 101 -12.60 4.27 3.29
C THR A 101 -11.13 4.03 3.04
N SER A 102 -10.63 2.82 3.28
CA SER A 102 -9.24 2.45 3.00
C SER A 102 -8.89 2.58 1.53
N ALA A 103 -9.75 2.07 0.64
CA ALA A 103 -9.53 2.16 -0.81
C ALA A 103 -9.49 3.61 -1.29
N LEU A 104 -10.44 4.44 -0.83
CA LEU A 104 -10.50 5.86 -1.18
C LEU A 104 -9.28 6.62 -0.70
N LEU A 105 -8.88 6.43 0.57
CA LEU A 105 -7.70 7.08 1.11
C LEU A 105 -6.43 6.59 0.41
N SER A 106 -6.36 5.29 0.08
CA SER A 106 -5.20 4.71 -0.60
C SER A 106 -5.05 5.18 -2.05
N ALA A 107 -6.16 5.51 -2.71
CA ALA A 107 -6.15 6.14 -4.02
C ALA A 107 -5.51 7.55 -3.99
N VAL A 108 -5.33 8.16 -2.81
CA VAL A 108 -4.75 9.50 -2.69
C VAL A 108 -3.42 9.50 -1.93
N LEU A 109 -3.32 8.71 -0.85
CA LEU A 109 -2.26 8.79 0.16
C LEU A 109 -1.27 7.62 0.12
N ALA A 110 -1.36 6.76 -0.87
CA ALA A 110 -0.66 5.49 -0.99
C ALA A 110 -1.05 4.37 0.00
N ASN A 111 -0.98 3.14 -0.49
CA ASN A 111 -1.41 1.93 0.21
C ASN A 111 -0.60 1.65 1.47
N ASP A 112 0.73 1.78 1.42
CA ASP A 112 1.61 1.50 2.56
C ASP A 112 1.28 2.39 3.77
N ILE A 113 1.05 3.67 3.49
CA ILE A 113 0.68 4.69 4.45
C ILE A 113 -0.66 4.36 5.10
N VAL A 114 -1.68 4.08 4.30
CA VAL A 114 -3.03 3.79 4.80
C VAL A 114 -3.01 2.52 5.64
N CYS A 115 -2.29 1.49 5.20
CA CYS A 115 -2.11 0.26 5.97
C CYS A 115 -1.45 0.53 7.32
N LEU A 116 -0.29 1.21 7.35
CA LEU A 116 0.43 1.48 8.59
C LEU A 116 -0.36 2.37 9.56
N ALA A 117 -1.15 3.31 9.04
CA ALA A 117 -1.93 4.23 9.85
C ALA A 117 -3.24 3.61 10.37
N PHE A 118 -4.00 2.89 9.53
CA PHE A 118 -5.28 2.30 9.95
C PHE A 118 -5.13 1.03 10.78
N THR A 119 -4.10 0.21 10.53
CA THR A 119 -3.90 -1.07 11.24
C THR A 119 -3.96 -0.94 12.76
N PRO A 120 -3.17 -0.07 13.42
CA PRO A 120 -3.21 0.03 14.89
C PRO A 120 -4.59 0.48 15.39
N VAL A 121 -5.24 1.39 14.66
CA VAL A 121 -6.54 1.95 15.06
C VAL A 121 -7.67 0.92 14.92
N LEU A 122 -7.65 0.12 13.85
CA LEU A 122 -8.57 -1.00 13.69
C LEU A 122 -8.36 -2.04 14.78
N ILE A 123 -7.12 -2.43 15.07
CA ILE A 123 -6.82 -3.40 16.14
C ILE A 123 -7.36 -2.92 17.49
N LEU A 124 -7.10 -1.67 17.85
CA LEU A 124 -7.60 -1.10 19.12
C LEU A 124 -9.14 -1.11 19.18
N SER A 125 -9.81 -0.69 18.10
CA SER A 125 -11.29 -0.64 18.04
C SER A 125 -11.92 -2.03 18.10
N LEU A 126 -11.33 -3.00 17.39
CA LEU A 126 -11.82 -4.38 17.30
C LEU A 126 -11.58 -5.14 18.60
N ASN A 127 -10.43 -4.93 19.25
CA ASN A 127 -10.13 -5.51 20.57
C ASN A 127 -11.06 -4.96 21.65
N ALA A 128 -11.32 -3.65 21.68
CA ALA A 128 -12.29 -3.05 22.59
C ALA A 128 -13.70 -3.63 22.40
N SER A 129 -14.04 -3.96 21.15
CA SER A 129 -15.30 -4.58 20.78
C SER A 129 -15.28 -6.11 20.83
N ARG A 130 -14.22 -6.77 21.31
CA ARG A 130 -14.08 -8.25 21.32
C ARG A 130 -14.40 -8.93 19.97
N LEU A 131 -14.09 -8.27 18.85
CA LEU A 131 -14.20 -8.84 17.51
C LEU A 131 -12.87 -9.45 17.09
N ASN A 132 -12.90 -10.51 16.29
CA ASN A 132 -11.69 -11.02 15.66
C ASN A 132 -11.17 -9.96 14.67
N PRO A 133 -9.94 -9.43 14.83
CA PRO A 133 -9.41 -8.40 13.94
C PRO A 133 -9.00 -8.92 12.57
N LEU A 134 -8.79 -10.24 12.44
CA LEU A 134 -8.23 -10.86 11.24
C LEU A 134 -8.99 -10.54 9.94
N PRO A 135 -10.33 -10.70 9.82
CA PRO A 135 -11.06 -10.37 8.59
C PRO A 135 -10.94 -8.88 8.20
N TYR A 136 -10.90 -7.99 9.18
CA TYR A 136 -10.82 -6.55 8.96
C TYR A 136 -9.42 -6.10 8.55
N LEU A 137 -8.38 -6.73 9.09
CA LEU A 137 -7.00 -6.46 8.70
C LEU A 137 -6.69 -6.98 7.29
N ILE A 138 -7.19 -8.16 6.94
CA ILE A 138 -7.12 -8.66 5.57
C ILE A 138 -7.92 -7.75 4.64
N GLY A 139 -9.13 -7.35 5.06
CA GLY A 139 -9.94 -6.37 4.34
C GLY A 139 -9.18 -5.08 4.06
N LEU A 140 -8.58 -4.49 5.09
CA LEU A 140 -7.75 -3.28 4.99
C LEU A 140 -6.60 -3.45 3.99
N ALA A 141 -5.83 -4.53 4.09
CA ALA A 141 -4.66 -4.78 3.24
C ALA A 141 -5.06 -5.00 1.78
N VAL A 142 -6.17 -5.71 1.53
CA VAL A 142 -6.68 -5.95 0.19
C VAL A 142 -7.28 -4.68 -0.40
N SER A 143 -8.10 -3.95 0.37
CA SER A 143 -8.77 -2.74 -0.11
C SER A 143 -7.81 -1.58 -0.33
N SER A 144 -6.75 -1.44 0.47
CA SER A 144 -5.73 -0.42 0.24
C SER A 144 -4.98 -0.69 -1.07
N ASN A 145 -4.52 -1.92 -1.27
CA ASN A 145 -3.84 -2.31 -2.51
C ASN A 145 -4.74 -2.10 -3.73
N ILE A 146 -5.99 -2.56 -3.69
CA ILE A 146 -6.95 -2.35 -4.78
C ILE A 146 -7.25 -0.86 -4.97
N GLY A 147 -7.48 -0.11 -3.89
CA GLY A 147 -7.76 1.33 -3.98
C GLY A 147 -6.61 2.12 -4.63
N SER A 148 -5.36 1.77 -4.31
CA SER A 148 -4.19 2.40 -4.90
C SER A 148 -4.11 2.27 -6.42
N THR A 149 -4.70 1.21 -7.01
CA THR A 149 -4.67 1.01 -8.46
C THR A 149 -5.57 1.96 -9.23
N ALA A 150 -6.52 2.64 -8.56
CA ALA A 150 -7.43 3.56 -9.24
C ALA A 150 -6.74 4.82 -9.79
N THR A 151 -5.61 5.25 -9.20
CA THR A 151 -4.99 6.55 -9.50
C THR A 151 -3.49 6.42 -9.75
N ILE A 152 -2.94 7.40 -10.48
CA ILE A 152 -1.50 7.50 -10.73
C ILE A 152 -0.72 7.68 -9.42
N ILE A 153 -1.24 8.50 -8.49
CA ILE A 153 -0.58 8.82 -7.22
C ILE A 153 -0.78 7.76 -6.14
N GLY A 154 -1.63 6.75 -6.40
CA GLY A 154 -2.00 5.75 -5.40
C GLY A 154 -0.84 4.84 -5.00
N ASN A 155 0.18 4.64 -5.83
CA ASN A 155 1.40 3.96 -5.43
C ASN A 155 2.60 4.38 -6.31
N PRO A 156 3.84 4.17 -5.85
CA PRO A 156 5.05 4.48 -6.63
C PRO A 156 5.08 3.82 -8.02
N GLN A 157 4.54 2.61 -8.14
CA GLN A 157 4.55 1.85 -9.39
C GLN A 157 3.68 2.53 -10.47
N ASN A 158 2.49 2.99 -10.09
CA ASN A 158 1.56 3.69 -10.97
C ASN A 158 2.11 5.07 -11.35
N MET A 159 2.80 5.74 -10.44
CA MET A 159 3.48 7.01 -10.73
C MET A 159 4.52 6.83 -11.84
N LEU A 160 5.39 5.81 -11.69
CA LEU A 160 6.40 5.49 -12.68
C LEU A 160 5.77 5.19 -14.05
N ILE A 161 4.71 4.39 -14.09
CA ILE A 161 3.97 4.08 -15.32
C ILE A 161 3.35 5.36 -15.92
N GLY A 162 2.74 6.20 -15.09
CA GLY A 162 2.12 7.46 -15.52
C GLY A 162 3.14 8.43 -16.12
N GLN A 163 4.33 8.52 -15.53
CA GLN A 163 5.41 9.38 -16.01
C GLN A 163 6.07 8.86 -17.28
N VAL A 164 6.42 7.57 -17.32
CA VAL A 164 7.02 6.93 -18.51
C VAL A 164 6.04 6.92 -19.68
N GLY A 165 4.76 6.59 -19.40
CA GLY A 165 3.69 6.56 -20.39
C GLY A 165 3.10 7.92 -20.75
N ARG A 166 3.49 9.01 -20.05
CA ARG A 166 2.92 10.35 -20.17
C ARG A 166 1.39 10.35 -20.16
N LEU A 167 0.81 9.56 -19.26
CA LEU A 167 -0.63 9.34 -19.20
C LEU A 167 -1.31 10.51 -18.50
N ASP A 168 -2.47 10.92 -19.03
CA ASP A 168 -3.32 11.88 -18.35
C ASP A 168 -3.96 11.25 -17.11
N PHE A 169 -4.07 12.04 -16.04
CA PHE A 169 -4.60 11.58 -14.75
C PHE A 169 -6.06 11.12 -14.84
N GLY A 170 -6.89 11.85 -15.58
CA GLY A 170 -8.30 11.50 -15.77
C GLY A 170 -8.46 10.25 -16.62
N GLN A 171 -7.65 10.12 -17.67
CA GLN A 171 -7.65 8.92 -18.51
C GLN A 171 -7.21 7.67 -17.74
N PHE A 172 -6.19 7.78 -16.89
CA PHE A 172 -5.74 6.67 -16.04
C PHE A 172 -6.87 6.21 -15.11
N ILE A 173 -7.58 7.13 -14.46
CA ILE A 173 -8.74 6.80 -13.62
C ILE A 173 -9.86 6.15 -14.45
N GLY A 174 -10.10 6.63 -15.66
CA GLY A 174 -11.10 6.03 -16.56
C GLY A 174 -10.80 4.58 -16.90
N TRP A 175 -9.52 4.23 -17.03
CA TRP A 175 -9.07 2.88 -17.41
C TRP A 175 -8.96 1.95 -16.20
N CYS A 176 -8.41 2.43 -15.09
CA CYS A 176 -8.15 1.64 -13.90
C CYS A 176 -9.30 1.66 -12.88
N GLY A 177 -10.17 2.65 -12.93
CA GLY A 177 -11.32 2.82 -12.03
C GLY A 177 -12.33 1.66 -12.09
N PRO A 178 -12.87 1.29 -13.28
CA PRO A 178 -13.83 0.21 -13.38
C PRO A 178 -13.28 -1.14 -12.89
N PRO A 179 -12.06 -1.59 -13.29
CA PRO A 179 -11.44 -2.78 -12.72
C PRO A 179 -11.26 -2.71 -11.20
N THR A 180 -10.88 -1.54 -10.68
CA THR A 180 -10.70 -1.33 -9.24
C THR A 180 -12.02 -1.52 -8.48
N LEU A 181 -13.13 -0.98 -8.98
CA LEU A 181 -14.45 -1.13 -8.38
C LEU A 181 -14.92 -2.59 -8.39
N VAL A 182 -14.73 -3.29 -9.51
CA VAL A 182 -15.08 -4.71 -9.64
C VAL A 182 -14.24 -5.56 -8.68
N ALA A 183 -12.94 -5.30 -8.61
CA ALA A 183 -12.04 -6.00 -7.69
C ALA A 183 -12.43 -5.74 -6.23
N LEU A 184 -12.72 -4.49 -5.86
CA LEU A 184 -13.13 -4.13 -4.49
C LEU A 184 -14.42 -4.83 -4.08
N ALA A 185 -15.43 -4.83 -4.96
CA ALA A 185 -16.69 -5.53 -4.74
C ALA A 185 -16.47 -7.05 -4.63
N GLY A 186 -15.69 -7.64 -5.54
CA GLY A 186 -15.35 -9.07 -5.52
C GLY A 186 -14.61 -9.47 -4.24
N SER A 187 -13.62 -8.69 -3.81
CA SER A 187 -12.87 -8.93 -2.57
C SER A 187 -13.75 -8.81 -1.33
N TYR A 188 -14.65 -7.82 -1.28
CA TYR A 188 -15.61 -7.69 -0.18
C TYR A 188 -16.53 -8.92 -0.07
N LEU A 189 -17.11 -9.36 -1.20
CA LEU A 189 -17.97 -10.54 -1.24
C LEU A 189 -17.22 -11.81 -0.84
N LEU A 190 -15.97 -11.96 -1.32
CA LEU A 190 -15.11 -13.08 -0.98
C LEU A 190 -14.77 -13.13 0.51
N LEU A 191 -14.45 -11.99 1.13
CA LEU A 191 -14.23 -11.91 2.58
C LEU A 191 -15.49 -12.21 3.37
N CYS A 192 -16.65 -11.72 2.92
CA CYS A 192 -17.94 -12.06 3.53
C CYS A 192 -18.25 -13.56 3.46
N GLY A 193 -17.86 -14.23 2.36
CA GLY A 193 -17.99 -15.67 2.19
C GLY A 193 -17.04 -16.46 3.08
N LEU A 194 -15.75 -16.13 3.08
CA LEU A 194 -14.71 -16.81 3.87
C LEU A 194 -14.97 -16.69 5.38
N PHE A 195 -15.37 -15.51 5.85
CA PHE A 195 -15.58 -15.23 7.28
C PHE A 195 -17.06 -15.25 7.68
N ARG A 196 -17.92 -15.92 6.91
CA ARG A 196 -19.38 -15.99 7.15
C ARG A 196 -19.73 -16.41 8.58
N LYS A 197 -18.98 -17.37 9.15
CA LYS A 197 -19.19 -17.89 10.52
C LYS A 197 -18.86 -16.86 11.60
N GLU A 198 -17.87 -16.00 11.38
CA GLU A 198 -17.50 -14.97 12.36
C GLU A 198 -18.50 -13.81 12.35
N PHE A 199 -18.97 -13.42 11.16
CA PHE A 199 -19.96 -12.35 11.04
C PHE A 199 -21.37 -12.79 11.50
N GLY A 200 -21.74 -14.05 11.29
CA GLY A 200 -23.06 -14.56 11.70
C GLY A 200 -23.24 -14.70 13.22
N ARG A 201 -22.16 -14.84 13.99
CA ARG A 201 -22.20 -15.08 15.43
C ARG A 201 -22.64 -13.86 16.26
N ARG A 202 -22.62 -12.66 15.66
CA ARG A 202 -22.97 -11.38 16.29
C ARG A 202 -24.26 -10.76 15.76
N GLU A 203 -24.62 -10.99 14.50
CA GLU A 203 -25.92 -10.56 13.95
C GLU A 203 -27.12 -11.22 14.69
N THR A 204 -26.89 -12.36 15.34
CA THR A 204 -27.90 -13.07 16.14
C THR A 204 -27.83 -12.78 17.64
N ALA A 205 -26.87 -11.97 18.10
CA ALA A 205 -26.81 -11.58 19.51
C ALA A 205 -27.83 -10.45 19.75
N PRO A 206 -28.70 -10.54 20.78
CA PRO A 206 -29.57 -9.43 21.13
C PRO A 206 -28.72 -8.20 21.49
N ASP A 207 -29.20 -7.01 21.12
CA ASP A 207 -28.58 -5.76 21.60
C ASP A 207 -28.51 -5.77 23.14
N PRO A 208 -27.38 -5.36 23.73
CA PRO A 208 -27.23 -5.24 25.19
C PRO A 208 -28.09 -4.13 25.79
#